data_AF-A0A4V3IW65-F1
#
_entry.id   AF-A0A4V3IW65-F1
#
_cell.length_a   1.000
_cell.length_b   1.000
_cell.length_c   1.000
_cell.angle_alpha   90.00
_cell.angle_beta   90.00
_cell.angle_gamma   90.00
#
_symmetry.space_group_name_H-M   'P 1'
#
loop_
_entity.id
_entity.type
_entity.pdbx_description
1 polymer ?
#
loop_
_entity_poly.entity_id
_entity_poly.type
_entity_poly.pdbx_seq_one_letter_code
_entity_poly.pdbx_strand_id
1 'polypeptide(L)'
;MAEAEDPRSWIENEFTPDIAAYMRRELPQALIRAQRQASNAHDGFDPEGIELYVYGTAMSRADYDQIRSCLASLDTFSVVRPEGAKRDVLLVNGKVILPLRVGTKMPKRIDQVRLKRVSPYRQGLLTATSMKKYDHVFEMFKDEPADEDVEHNVEEGELDFLKSAAARNSLIAIYYSSTPSGLGSMFWAPAIFGEKNYLRFTDPRRLTIDDPSTTPLARPKPMPADPDAFGAGERPQTPARLRKPPQPAEG
;
A
#
# COMPACT_ATOMS: atom_id res chain seq x y z
N MET A 1 -5.83 4.55 41.71
CA MET A 1 -6.95 4.48 40.76
C MET A 1 -6.40 4.90 39.42
N ALA A 2 -6.05 3.95 38.55
CA ALA A 2 -5.59 4.24 37.20
C ALA A 2 -6.81 4.60 36.34
N GLU A 3 -6.72 5.69 35.59
CA GLU A 3 -7.78 6.21 34.74
C GLU A 3 -8.20 5.17 33.69
N ALA A 4 -9.51 5.04 33.52
CA ALA A 4 -10.10 4.21 32.49
C ALA A 4 -9.96 4.92 31.13
N GLU A 5 -8.94 4.57 30.35
CA GLU A 5 -8.99 4.78 28.90
C GLU A 5 -10.01 3.79 28.31
N ASP A 6 -11.24 4.24 28.14
CA ASP A 6 -12.15 3.64 27.16
C ASP A 6 -11.70 4.15 25.78
N PRO A 7 -11.03 3.32 24.97
CA PRO A 7 -10.32 3.80 23.80
C PRO A 7 -11.33 4.01 22.68
N ARG A 8 -11.55 5.28 22.34
CA ARG A 8 -11.95 5.61 20.96
C ARG A 8 -11.06 4.81 20.01
N SER A 9 -11.67 4.19 18.99
CA SER A 9 -10.95 3.39 17.98
C SER A 9 -9.70 4.14 17.52
N TRP A 10 -8.56 3.47 17.26
CA TRP A 10 -7.35 4.15 16.76
C TRP A 10 -7.64 5.09 15.59
N ILE A 11 -8.66 4.76 14.78
CA ILE A 11 -9.12 5.58 13.67
C ILE A 11 -9.54 6.99 14.14
N GLU A 12 -10.28 7.09 15.24
CA GLU A 12 -10.73 8.35 15.82
C GLU A 12 -9.60 9.12 16.52
N ASN A 13 -8.53 8.42 16.91
CA ASN A 13 -7.33 9.02 17.49
C ASN A 13 -6.37 9.55 16.42
N GLU A 14 -6.32 8.92 15.24
CA GLU A 14 -5.42 9.32 14.15
C GLU A 14 -6.05 10.23 13.10
N PHE A 15 -7.37 10.13 12.92
CA PHE A 15 -8.11 10.83 11.87
C PHE A 15 -9.36 11.50 12.43
N THR A 16 -9.69 12.66 11.86
CA THR A 16 -11.00 13.26 12.08
C THR A 16 -12.10 12.35 11.49
N PRO A 17 -13.34 12.38 12.01
CA PRO A 17 -14.41 11.47 11.57
C PRO A 17 -14.70 11.52 10.06
N ASP A 18 -14.60 12.71 9.46
CA ASP A 18 -14.75 12.99 8.04
C ASP A 18 -13.63 12.35 7.19
N ILE A 19 -12.37 12.48 7.59
CA ILE A 19 -11.23 11.82 6.92
C ILE A 19 -11.37 10.30 7.04
N ALA A 20 -11.68 9.80 8.24
CA ALA A 20 -11.87 8.38 8.47
C ALA A 20 -13.00 7.79 7.60
N ALA A 21 -14.14 8.48 7.51
CA ALA A 21 -15.25 8.07 6.67
C ALA A 21 -14.88 8.11 5.18
N TYR A 22 -14.20 9.16 4.74
CA TYR A 22 -13.69 9.27 3.36
C TYR A 22 -12.76 8.09 3.01
N MET A 23 -11.77 7.81 3.85
CA MET A 23 -10.82 6.72 3.62
C MET A 23 -11.50 5.34 3.61
N ARG A 24 -12.43 5.08 4.54
CA ARG A 24 -13.20 3.83 4.55
C ARG A 24 -13.98 3.61 3.26
N ARG A 25 -14.53 4.69 2.69
CA ARG A 25 -15.34 4.66 1.47
C ARG A 25 -14.51 4.55 0.20
N GLU A 26 -13.46 5.36 0.09
CA GLU A 26 -12.73 5.54 -1.18
C GLU A 26 -11.55 4.57 -1.36
N LEU A 27 -10.91 4.11 -0.29
CA LEU A 27 -9.79 3.17 -0.40
C LEU A 27 -10.20 1.83 -1.05
N PRO A 28 -11.34 1.19 -0.70
CA PRO A 28 -11.81 0.02 -1.43
C PRO A 28 -11.99 0.30 -2.92
N GLN A 29 -12.56 1.45 -3.28
CA GLN A 29 -12.81 1.84 -4.67
C GLN A 29 -11.50 2.07 -5.43
N ALA A 30 -10.50 2.70 -4.79
CA ALA A 30 -9.16 2.85 -5.33
C ALA A 30 -8.51 1.48 -5.62
N LEU A 31 -8.64 0.53 -4.70
CA LEU A 31 -8.13 -0.83 -4.88
C LEU A 31 -8.84 -1.57 -6.01
N ILE A 32 -10.15 -1.38 -6.20
CA ILE A 32 -10.91 -1.97 -7.33
C ILE A 32 -10.39 -1.43 -8.65
N ARG A 33 -10.21 -0.11 -8.75
CA ARG A 33 -9.63 0.54 -9.94
C ARG A 33 -8.22 0.00 -10.23
N ALA A 34 -7.40 -0.15 -9.19
CA ALA A 34 -6.05 -0.69 -9.31
C ALA A 34 -6.06 -2.15 -9.79
N GLN A 35 -6.93 -2.99 -9.23
CA GLN A 35 -7.07 -4.38 -9.61
C GLN A 35 -7.49 -4.52 -11.08
N ARG A 36 -8.47 -3.74 -11.52
CA ARG A 36 -8.92 -3.74 -12.91
C ARG A 36 -7.80 -3.30 -13.86
N GLN A 37 -7.07 -2.24 -13.52
CA GLN A 37 -5.93 -1.77 -14.30
C GLN A 37 -4.84 -2.84 -14.40
N ALA A 38 -4.51 -3.50 -13.27
CA ALA A 38 -3.50 -4.55 -13.22
C ALA A 38 -3.93 -5.83 -13.95
N SER A 39 -5.21 -6.18 -13.89
CA SER A 39 -5.81 -7.32 -14.59
C SER A 39 -5.74 -7.09 -16.11
N ASN A 40 -6.20 -5.94 -16.60
CA ASN A 40 -6.09 -5.58 -18.02
C ASN A 40 -4.62 -5.60 -18.52
N ALA A 41 -3.68 -5.12 -17.70
CA ALA A 41 -2.27 -5.17 -18.04
C ALA A 41 -1.74 -6.61 -18.06
N HIS A 42 -2.18 -7.45 -17.14
CA HIS A 42 -1.81 -8.87 -17.13
C HIS A 42 -2.31 -9.58 -18.39
N ASP A 43 -3.60 -9.45 -18.71
CA ASP A 43 -4.20 -10.08 -19.90
C ASP A 43 -3.54 -9.60 -21.21
N GLY A 44 -3.12 -8.34 -21.26
CA GLY A 44 -2.44 -7.78 -22.42
C GLY A 44 -0.99 -8.23 -22.61
N PHE A 45 -0.28 -8.56 -21.52
CA PHE A 45 1.13 -8.98 -21.56
C PHE A 45 1.33 -10.49 -21.52
N ASP A 46 0.41 -11.20 -20.87
CA ASP A 46 0.46 -12.64 -20.63
C ASP A 46 -0.95 -13.24 -20.82
N PRO A 47 -1.48 -13.22 -22.05
CA PRO A 47 -2.81 -13.74 -22.34
C PRO A 47 -2.96 -15.24 -22.05
N GLU A 48 -1.85 -15.98 -22.02
CA GLU A 48 -1.80 -17.42 -21.70
C GLU A 48 -1.64 -17.69 -20.18
N GLY A 49 -1.40 -16.66 -19.37
CA GLY A 49 -1.30 -16.76 -17.91
C GLY A 49 -0.06 -17.52 -17.39
N ILE A 50 1.02 -17.57 -18.18
CA ILE A 50 2.23 -18.34 -17.89
C ILE A 50 3.16 -17.57 -16.94
N GLU A 51 3.16 -16.24 -17.01
CA GLU A 51 4.05 -15.34 -16.29
C GLU A 51 3.49 -14.93 -14.92
N LEU A 52 3.95 -15.64 -13.89
CA LEU A 52 3.49 -15.51 -12.50
C LEU A 52 3.64 -14.10 -11.87
N TYR A 53 4.52 -13.25 -12.40
CA TYR A 53 4.88 -11.97 -11.77
C TYR A 53 4.29 -10.72 -12.42
N VAL A 54 3.69 -10.84 -13.61
CA VAL A 54 3.17 -9.70 -14.38
C VAL A 54 2.09 -8.98 -13.59
N TYR A 55 1.08 -9.71 -13.14
CA TYR A 55 -0.01 -9.14 -12.35
C TYR A 55 0.50 -8.50 -11.05
N GLY A 56 1.39 -9.18 -10.32
CA GLY A 56 1.91 -8.66 -9.04
C GLY A 56 2.67 -7.34 -9.22
N THR A 57 3.43 -7.22 -10.31
CA THR A 57 4.18 -6.01 -10.65
C THR A 57 3.24 -4.89 -11.06
N ALA A 58 2.28 -5.17 -11.96
CA ALA A 58 1.28 -4.21 -12.40
C ALA A 58 0.43 -3.70 -11.22
N MET A 59 -0.02 -4.61 -10.35
CA MET A 59 -0.80 -4.28 -9.16
C MET A 59 -0.01 -3.40 -8.20
N SER A 60 1.29 -3.69 -7.99
CA SER A 60 2.13 -2.88 -7.12
C SER A 60 2.32 -1.45 -7.60
N ARG A 61 2.08 -1.16 -8.88
CA ARG A 61 2.14 0.20 -9.42
C ARG A 61 0.76 0.84 -9.37
N ALA A 62 -0.25 0.11 -9.84
CA ALA A 62 -1.62 0.59 -9.91
C ALA A 62 -2.19 0.91 -8.53
N ASP A 63 -1.90 0.11 -7.50
CA ASP A 63 -2.39 0.36 -6.13
C ASP A 63 -1.93 1.72 -5.60
N TYR A 64 -0.66 2.03 -5.76
CA TYR A 64 -0.04 3.26 -5.34
C TYR A 64 -0.62 4.45 -6.10
N ASP A 65 -0.72 4.37 -7.43
CA ASP A 65 -1.23 5.46 -8.25
C ASP A 65 -2.72 5.75 -7.94
N GLN A 66 -3.54 4.70 -7.80
CA GLN A 66 -4.97 4.85 -7.51
C GLN A 66 -5.23 5.34 -6.08
N ILE A 67 -4.46 4.85 -5.09
CA ILE A 67 -4.57 5.35 -3.70
C ILE A 67 -4.08 6.79 -3.62
N ARG A 68 -2.97 7.15 -4.28
CA ARG A 68 -2.51 8.54 -4.37
C ARG A 68 -3.58 9.45 -4.96
N SER A 69 -4.16 9.08 -6.11
CA SER A 69 -5.21 9.87 -6.76
C SER A 69 -6.46 10.00 -5.89
N CYS A 70 -6.82 8.95 -5.15
CA CYS A 70 -7.92 8.97 -4.20
C CYS A 70 -7.67 9.94 -3.04
N LEU A 71 -6.48 9.89 -2.43
CA LEU A 71 -6.14 10.72 -1.28
C LEU A 71 -5.91 12.20 -1.65
N ALA A 72 -5.57 12.49 -2.91
CA ALA A 72 -5.36 13.85 -3.40
C ALA A 72 -6.58 14.79 -3.28
N SER A 73 -7.78 14.26 -3.00
CA SER A 73 -8.97 15.07 -2.75
C SER A 73 -9.09 15.55 -1.30
N LEU A 74 -8.20 15.12 -0.39
CA LEU A 74 -8.18 15.56 1.00
C LEU A 74 -7.23 16.76 1.14
N ASP A 75 -7.69 17.81 1.82
CA ASP A 75 -6.85 18.99 2.09
C ASP A 75 -5.63 18.68 2.97
N THR A 76 -5.71 17.60 3.77
CA THR A 76 -4.63 17.12 4.64
C THR A 76 -3.68 16.15 3.94
N PHE A 77 -3.89 15.88 2.66
CA PHE A 77 -3.03 15.00 1.87
C PHE A 77 -1.79 15.75 1.38
N SER A 78 -0.64 15.12 1.58
CA SER A 78 0.63 15.59 1.04
C SER A 78 1.49 14.41 0.61
N VAL A 79 2.51 14.73 -0.17
CA VAL A 79 3.44 13.75 -0.72
C VAL A 79 4.85 14.25 -0.49
N VAL A 80 5.71 13.40 0.04
CA VAL A 80 7.13 13.69 0.23
C VAL A 80 7.93 12.68 -0.58
N ARG A 81 8.90 13.13 -1.38
CA ARG A 81 9.81 12.23 -2.09
C ARG A 81 11.20 12.31 -1.46
N PRO A 82 11.58 11.33 -0.64
CA PRO A 82 12.91 11.34 -0.04
C PRO A 82 13.98 11.02 -1.08
N GLU A 83 15.20 11.51 -0.84
CA GLU A 83 16.32 11.27 -1.72
C GLU A 83 16.60 9.77 -1.89
N GLY A 84 16.89 9.34 -3.13
CA GLY A 84 17.11 7.93 -3.47
C GLY A 84 15.85 7.05 -3.43
N ALA A 85 14.68 7.58 -3.03
CA ALA A 85 13.44 6.82 -3.01
C ALA A 85 12.88 6.63 -4.42
N LYS A 86 12.47 5.38 -4.71
CA LYS A 86 11.80 5.04 -5.97
C LYS A 86 10.37 5.57 -6.06
N ARG A 87 9.75 5.85 -4.92
CA ARG A 87 8.36 6.28 -4.79
C ARG A 87 8.23 7.33 -3.72
N ASP A 88 7.23 8.16 -3.89
CA ASP A 88 6.91 9.18 -2.91
C ASP A 88 6.19 8.54 -1.71
N VAL A 89 6.39 9.10 -0.52
CA VAL A 89 5.69 8.75 0.71
C VAL A 89 4.36 9.49 0.73
N LEU A 90 3.27 8.75 0.90
CA LEU A 90 1.91 9.29 0.96
C LEU A 90 1.60 9.68 2.41
N LEU A 91 1.16 10.92 2.62
CA LEU A 91 0.85 11.45 3.94
C LEU A 91 -0.60 11.93 3.99
N VAL A 92 -1.34 11.56 5.02
CA VAL A 92 -2.67 12.11 5.34
C VAL A 92 -2.63 12.55 6.79
N ASN A 93 -2.84 13.84 7.06
CA ASN A 93 -2.74 14.39 8.41
C ASN A 93 -1.38 14.05 9.09
N GLY A 94 -0.29 14.08 8.32
CA GLY A 94 1.05 13.68 8.77
C GLY A 94 1.25 12.16 8.97
N LYS A 95 0.23 11.33 8.71
CA LYS A 95 0.30 9.87 8.81
C LYS A 95 0.75 9.22 7.51
N VAL A 96 1.74 8.34 7.59
CA VAL A 96 2.27 7.60 6.45
C VAL A 96 1.27 6.52 6.03
N ILE A 97 0.80 6.60 4.80
CA ILE A 97 -0.09 5.61 4.21
C ILE A 97 0.72 4.64 3.34
N LEU A 98 0.72 3.36 3.70
CA LEU A 98 1.44 2.30 3.02
C LEU A 98 0.50 1.31 2.33
N PRO A 99 0.31 1.40 1.00
CA PRO A 99 -0.28 0.33 0.21
C PRO A 99 0.58 -0.94 0.27
N LEU A 100 -0.03 -2.09 0.56
CA LEU A 100 0.67 -3.36 0.66
C LEU A 100 -0.16 -4.54 0.13
N ARG A 101 0.15 -5.00 -1.07
CA ARG A 101 -0.30 -6.32 -1.53
C ARG A 101 0.45 -7.42 -0.78
N VAL A 102 -0.28 -8.27 -0.05
CA VAL A 102 0.29 -9.36 0.75
C VAL A 102 0.44 -10.68 -0.03
N GLY A 103 -0.27 -10.81 -1.16
CA GLY A 103 -0.21 -11.99 -2.01
C GLY A 103 -1.53 -12.27 -2.74
N THR A 104 -1.69 -13.50 -3.22
CA THR A 104 -2.94 -13.99 -3.83
C THR A 104 -4.01 -14.32 -2.81
N LYS A 105 -3.61 -14.71 -1.60
CA LYS A 105 -4.48 -14.99 -0.46
C LYS A 105 -3.98 -14.24 0.77
N MET A 106 -4.91 -13.83 1.62
CA MET A 106 -4.58 -13.27 2.93
C MET A 106 -3.89 -14.35 3.78
N PRO A 107 -2.79 -14.04 4.49
CA PRO A 107 -2.15 -14.99 5.40
C PRO A 107 -3.12 -15.42 6.51
N LYS A 108 -2.89 -16.62 7.08
CA LYS A 108 -3.63 -17.08 8.27
C LYS A 108 -3.50 -16.09 9.44
N ARG A 109 -2.28 -15.56 9.62
CA ARG A 109 -1.97 -14.49 10.56
C ARG A 109 -2.21 -13.14 9.89
N ILE A 110 -3.42 -12.61 10.04
CA ILE A 110 -3.83 -11.33 9.45
C ILE A 110 -3.16 -10.13 10.12
N ASP A 111 -2.61 -10.35 11.31
CA ASP A 111 -1.93 -9.40 12.20
C ASP A 111 -0.46 -9.20 11.81
N GLN A 112 0.08 -9.95 10.85
CA GLN A 112 1.47 -9.77 10.45
C GLN A 112 1.78 -10.27 9.04
N VAL A 113 2.72 -9.59 8.39
CA VAL A 113 3.25 -9.95 7.06
C VAL A 113 4.77 -9.83 7.05
N ARG A 114 5.44 -10.86 6.51
CA ARG A 114 6.87 -10.81 6.23
C ARG A 114 7.13 -10.15 4.87
N LEU A 115 7.90 -9.08 4.87
CA LEU A 115 8.39 -8.45 3.64
C LEU A 115 9.61 -9.23 3.13
N LYS A 116 9.48 -9.89 1.97
CA LYS A 116 10.54 -10.76 1.41
C LYS A 116 11.81 -10.00 1.02
N ARG A 117 11.66 -8.76 0.55
CA ARG A 117 12.77 -7.89 0.13
C ARG A 117 12.47 -6.46 0.57
N VAL A 118 13.32 -5.91 1.41
CA VAL A 118 13.23 -4.53 1.92
C VAL A 118 14.60 -3.91 1.69
N SER A 119 14.66 -2.79 0.97
CA SER A 119 15.92 -2.06 0.83
C SER A 119 16.30 -1.40 2.16
N PRO A 120 17.59 -1.11 2.42
CA PRO A 120 18.01 -0.42 3.65
C PRO A 120 17.25 0.89 3.88
N TYR A 121 17.05 1.67 2.81
CA TYR A 121 16.22 2.87 2.85
C TYR A 121 14.78 2.59 3.33
N ARG A 122 14.12 1.55 2.77
CA ARG A 122 12.75 1.19 3.16
C ARG A 122 12.70 0.64 4.58
N GLN A 123 13.76 -0.04 5.05
CA GLN A 123 13.87 -0.44 6.45
C GLN A 123 13.92 0.79 7.35
N GLY A 124 14.81 1.76 7.07
CA GLY A 124 14.90 3.01 7.81
C GLY A 124 13.58 3.78 7.88
N LEU A 125 12.88 3.92 6.74
CA LEU A 125 11.56 4.55 6.68
C LEU A 125 10.53 3.82 7.56
N LEU A 126 10.43 2.50 7.44
CA LEU A 126 9.45 1.70 8.19
C LEU A 126 9.76 1.68 9.70
N THR A 127 11.04 1.61 10.07
CA THR A 127 11.47 1.71 11.47
C THR A 127 11.11 3.08 12.05
N ALA A 128 11.42 4.16 11.34
CA ALA A 128 11.18 5.52 11.82
C ALA A 128 9.68 5.87 11.93
N THR A 129 8.84 5.27 11.07
CA THR A 129 7.42 5.60 10.99
C THR A 129 6.50 4.71 11.84
N SER A 130 7.04 3.64 12.43
CA SER A 130 6.29 2.62 13.16
C SER A 130 5.37 3.18 14.26
N MET A 131 4.16 2.62 14.37
CA MET A 131 3.17 2.94 15.41
C MET A 131 3.38 2.20 16.73
N LYS A 132 4.57 2.41 17.31
CA LYS A 132 4.96 1.84 18.61
C LYS A 132 4.00 2.20 19.76
N LYS A 133 3.30 3.35 19.68
CA LYS A 133 2.28 3.72 20.68
C LYS A 133 1.13 2.74 20.80
N TYR A 134 0.92 1.87 19.80
CA TYR A 134 -0.08 0.80 19.82
C TYR A 134 0.55 -0.59 20.04
N ASP A 135 1.86 -0.71 20.35
CA ASP A 135 2.51 -2.00 20.62
C ASP A 135 2.08 -2.61 21.96
N HIS A 136 1.55 -1.80 22.89
CA HIS A 136 1.10 -2.23 24.23
C HIS A 136 0.03 -3.33 24.20
N VAL A 137 -0.74 -3.45 23.10
CA VAL A 137 -1.68 -4.56 22.86
C VAL A 137 -0.98 -5.94 22.89
N PHE A 138 0.32 -5.98 22.60
CA PHE A 138 1.15 -7.18 22.63
C PHE A 138 2.16 -7.20 23.77
N GLU A 139 2.38 -6.08 24.47
CA GLU A 139 3.17 -6.04 25.71
C GLU A 139 2.48 -6.82 26.84
N MET A 140 1.15 -6.95 26.79
CA MET A 140 0.42 -7.84 27.71
C MET A 140 0.84 -9.33 27.61
N PHE A 141 1.65 -9.69 26.60
CA PHE A 141 2.24 -11.01 26.37
C PHE A 141 3.78 -11.00 26.37
N LYS A 142 4.43 -9.88 26.74
CA LYS A 142 5.88 -9.76 26.85
C LYS A 142 6.26 -9.65 28.33
N ASP A 143 7.09 -10.57 28.81
CA ASP A 143 7.95 -10.32 29.96
C ASP A 143 9.04 -9.32 29.51
N GLU A 144 9.04 -8.11 30.05
CA GLU A 144 9.98 -7.02 29.73
C GLU A 144 11.42 -7.24 30.28
N PRO A 145 12.44 -6.47 29.82
CA PRO A 145 12.73 -6.07 28.44
C PRO A 145 14.23 -6.23 28.10
N ALA A 146 14.59 -6.09 26.82
CA ALA A 146 15.93 -5.70 26.41
C ALA A 146 15.82 -4.52 25.45
N ASP A 147 16.12 -3.33 25.96
CA ASP A 147 16.45 -2.15 25.16
C ASP A 147 17.82 -2.42 24.51
N GLU A 148 17.82 -2.73 23.21
CA GLU A 148 19.00 -2.56 22.37
C GLU A 148 18.65 -1.56 21.27
N ASP A 149 19.09 -0.31 21.49
CA ASP A 149 19.18 0.70 20.43
C ASP A 149 20.17 0.19 19.37
N VAL A 150 19.64 -0.29 18.25
CA VAL A 150 20.45 -0.62 17.09
C VAL A 150 20.78 0.67 16.34
N GLU A 151 21.96 1.23 16.61
CA GLU A 151 22.55 2.31 15.82
C GLU A 151 22.78 1.83 14.38
N HIS A 152 22.09 2.47 13.44
CA HIS A 152 22.36 2.33 12.01
C HIS A 152 22.94 3.65 11.48
N ASN A 153 24.22 3.62 11.11
CA ASN A 153 24.90 4.72 10.42
C ASN A 153 24.27 4.98 9.04
N VAL A 154 23.52 6.07 8.93
CA VAL A 154 23.01 6.63 7.67
C VAL A 154 23.24 8.15 7.74
N GLU A 155 23.98 8.69 6.77
CA GLU A 155 24.40 10.10 6.70
C GLU A 155 23.26 11.08 7.00
N GLU A 156 23.55 11.99 7.94
CA GLU A 156 22.68 13.04 8.45
C GLU A 156 22.64 14.21 7.45
N GLY A 157 21.44 14.58 7.00
CA GLY A 157 21.28 15.76 6.14
C GLY A 157 19.82 16.08 5.85
N GLU A 158 19.06 15.14 5.29
CA GLU A 158 17.68 15.43 4.82
C GLU A 158 16.65 14.33 5.18
N LEU A 159 17.05 13.40 6.05
CA LEU A 159 16.17 12.46 6.76
C LEU A 159 15.42 13.12 7.94
N ASP A 160 15.63 14.41 8.21
CA ASP A 160 15.17 15.10 9.43
C ASP A 160 13.65 15.18 9.60
N PHE A 161 12.88 15.24 8.51
CA PHE A 161 11.41 15.20 8.63
C PHE A 161 10.92 13.80 9.07
N LEU A 162 11.54 12.74 8.54
CA LEU A 162 11.20 11.33 8.83
C LEU A 162 11.86 10.80 10.10
N LYS A 163 12.94 11.41 10.57
CA LYS A 163 13.57 11.15 11.88
C LYS A 163 12.92 11.97 13.01
N SER A 164 12.10 12.97 12.69
CA SER A 164 11.40 13.78 13.69
C SER A 164 10.42 12.92 14.51
N ALA A 165 10.16 13.31 15.75
CA ALA A 165 9.17 12.64 16.61
C ALA A 165 7.76 12.61 15.99
N ALA A 166 7.47 13.45 14.99
CA ALA A 166 6.20 13.46 14.25
C ALA A 166 6.07 12.32 13.23
N ALA A 167 7.19 11.79 12.73
CA ALA A 167 7.20 10.60 11.90
C ALA A 167 7.03 9.34 12.75
N ARG A 168 7.51 9.32 14.00
CA ARG A 168 7.20 8.23 14.95
C ARG A 168 5.68 8.16 15.13
N ASN A 169 5.12 6.97 15.15
CA ASN A 169 3.68 6.76 15.28
C ASN A 169 2.82 7.33 14.16
N SER A 170 3.25 7.11 12.92
CA SER A 170 2.55 7.60 11.73
C SER A 170 2.14 6.50 10.74
N LEU A 171 2.70 5.28 10.84
CA LEU A 171 2.54 4.25 9.82
C LEU A 171 1.17 3.55 9.86
N ILE A 172 0.34 3.84 8.88
CA ILE A 172 -0.91 3.13 8.58
C ILE A 172 -0.73 2.30 7.31
N ALA A 173 -0.87 0.98 7.43
CA ALA A 173 -0.83 0.08 6.29
C ALA A 173 -2.24 -0.16 5.72
N ILE A 174 -2.40 -0.07 4.41
CA ILE A 174 -3.58 -0.54 3.67
C ILE A 174 -3.16 -1.85 2.99
N TYR A 175 -3.55 -2.98 3.57
CA TYR A 175 -3.04 -4.27 3.14
C TYR A 175 -4.15 -5.21 2.67
N TYR A 176 -3.85 -5.92 1.58
CA TYR A 176 -4.87 -6.67 0.86
C TYR A 176 -4.27 -7.82 0.06
N SER A 177 -5.10 -8.84 -0.20
CA SER A 177 -4.79 -9.91 -1.15
C SER A 177 -5.50 -9.67 -2.49
N SER A 178 -4.90 -10.07 -3.60
CA SER A 178 -5.54 -9.92 -4.91
C SER A 178 -4.99 -10.88 -5.97
N THR A 179 -5.81 -11.16 -6.98
CA THR A 179 -5.52 -11.94 -8.19
C THR A 179 -6.00 -11.19 -9.44
N PRO A 180 -5.60 -11.61 -10.65
CA PRO A 180 -6.18 -11.07 -11.89
C PRO A 180 -7.71 -11.16 -11.92
N SER A 181 -8.29 -12.15 -11.24
CA SER A 181 -9.73 -12.35 -11.14
C SER A 181 -10.44 -11.46 -10.11
N GLY A 182 -9.73 -10.82 -9.17
CA GLY A 182 -10.37 -9.92 -8.21
C GLY A 182 -9.56 -9.57 -6.97
N LEU A 183 -10.18 -8.75 -6.11
CA LEU A 183 -9.68 -8.45 -4.78
C LEU A 183 -10.18 -9.49 -3.78
N GLY A 184 -9.29 -9.89 -2.86
CA GLY A 184 -9.65 -10.63 -1.67
C GLY A 184 -9.90 -9.70 -0.48
N SER A 185 -9.60 -10.19 0.73
CA SER A 185 -9.75 -9.37 1.94
C SER A 185 -8.83 -8.15 1.92
N MET A 186 -9.36 -7.04 2.45
CA MET A 186 -8.68 -5.74 2.57
C MET A 186 -8.81 -5.24 3.99
N PHE A 187 -7.73 -4.68 4.51
CA PHE A 187 -7.66 -4.14 5.85
C PHE A 187 -6.85 -2.85 5.84
N TRP A 188 -7.06 -2.06 6.87
CA TRP A 188 -6.14 -1.02 7.27
C TRP A 188 -5.84 -1.09 8.76
N ALA A 189 -4.63 -0.75 9.14
CA ALA A 189 -4.18 -0.84 10.52
C ALA A 189 -2.96 0.05 10.78
N PRO A 190 -2.77 0.49 12.03
CA PRO A 190 -1.46 0.87 12.53
C PRO A 190 -0.48 -0.27 12.30
N ALA A 191 0.71 0.05 11.77
CA ALA A 191 1.74 -0.93 11.51
C ALA A 191 3.03 -0.63 12.27
N ILE A 192 3.67 -1.70 12.72
CA ILE A 192 4.95 -1.68 13.41
C ILE A 192 5.91 -2.56 12.60
N PHE A 193 7.03 -1.98 12.22
CA PHE A 193 8.10 -2.72 11.58
C PHE A 193 9.00 -3.31 12.67
N GLY A 194 9.06 -4.65 12.69
CA GLY A 194 9.83 -5.41 13.66
C GLY A 194 10.93 -6.25 13.01
N GLU A 195 11.51 -7.10 13.83
CA GLU A 195 12.61 -7.98 13.42
C GLU A 195 12.28 -8.84 12.20
N LYS A 196 13.32 -9.30 11.50
CA LYS A 196 13.23 -10.24 10.36
C LYS A 196 12.32 -9.76 9.22
N ASN A 197 12.16 -8.44 9.09
CA ASN A 197 11.33 -7.76 8.09
C ASN A 197 9.83 -8.04 8.23
N TYR A 198 9.32 -8.22 9.46
CA TYR A 198 7.88 -8.32 9.69
C TYR A 198 7.26 -6.95 9.87
N LEU A 199 6.13 -6.72 9.20
CA LEU A 199 5.16 -5.71 9.58
C LEU A 199 4.10 -6.38 10.45
N ARG A 200 3.91 -5.88 11.67
CA ARG A 200 2.84 -6.26 12.60
C ARG A 200 1.74 -5.20 12.56
N PHE A 201 0.49 -5.62 12.66
CA PHE A 201 -0.70 -4.79 12.60
C PHE A 201 -1.46 -4.90 13.92
N THR A 202 -1.63 -3.79 14.63
CA THR A 202 -2.07 -3.83 16.04
C THR A 202 -3.58 -3.89 16.23
N ASP A 203 -4.34 -3.18 15.39
CA ASP A 203 -5.80 -3.26 15.38
C ASP A 203 -6.34 -3.20 13.93
N PRO A 204 -6.27 -4.34 13.20
CA PRO A 204 -6.81 -4.45 11.86
C PRO A 204 -8.29 -4.15 11.75
N ARG A 205 -8.64 -3.16 10.93
CA ARG A 205 -10.03 -2.87 10.59
C ARG A 205 -10.29 -3.28 9.15
N ARG A 206 -11.38 -4.03 8.95
CA ARG A 206 -11.76 -4.50 7.62
C ARG A 206 -12.24 -3.32 6.78
N LEU A 207 -11.80 -3.28 5.53
CA LEU A 207 -12.32 -2.39 4.52
C LEU A 207 -13.35 -3.16 3.68
N THR A 208 -14.56 -2.64 3.58
CA THR A 208 -15.67 -3.25 2.82
C THR A 208 -16.04 -2.36 1.65
N ILE A 209 -16.50 -2.99 0.57
CA ILE A 209 -16.96 -2.28 -0.63
C ILE A 209 -18.36 -1.68 -0.40
N ASP A 210 -19.13 -2.28 0.52
CA ASP A 210 -20.46 -1.83 0.90
C ASP A 210 -20.38 -0.77 2.02
N ASP A 211 -20.49 0.50 1.64
CA ASP A 211 -21.02 1.55 2.50
C ASP A 211 -22.29 2.11 1.82
N PRO A 212 -23.50 1.84 2.36
CA PRO A 212 -24.77 2.26 1.77
C PRO A 212 -24.96 3.79 1.71
N SER A 213 -24.00 4.60 2.20
CA SER A 213 -24.02 6.06 2.11
C SER A 213 -23.39 6.64 0.83
N THR A 214 -22.92 5.81 -0.11
CA THR A 214 -22.31 6.30 -1.35
C THR A 214 -23.34 6.77 -2.38
N THR A 215 -23.58 8.08 -2.42
CA THR A 215 -23.98 8.73 -3.67
C THR A 215 -22.82 8.52 -4.66
N PRO A 216 -23.06 7.98 -5.87
CA PRO A 216 -21.99 7.80 -6.85
C PRO A 216 -21.41 9.16 -7.21
N LEU A 217 -20.10 9.34 -6.97
CA LEU A 217 -19.36 10.48 -7.50
C LEU A 217 -19.51 10.48 -9.03
N ALA A 218 -19.83 11.67 -9.58
CA ALA A 218 -19.99 11.88 -11.00
C ALA A 218 -18.76 11.32 -11.75
N ARG A 219 -19.02 10.58 -12.85
CA ARG A 219 -17.94 10.13 -13.74
C ARG A 219 -17.05 11.33 -14.07
N PRO A 220 -15.71 11.21 -13.95
CA PRO A 220 -14.83 12.27 -14.43
C PRO A 220 -15.21 12.54 -15.88
N LYS A 221 -15.43 13.82 -16.19
CA LYS A 221 -15.79 14.27 -17.54
C LYS A 221 -14.73 13.70 -18.49
N PRO A 222 -15.11 12.99 -19.57
CA PRO A 222 -14.14 12.49 -20.53
C PRO A 222 -13.35 13.69 -21.03
N MET A 223 -12.06 13.72 -20.69
CA MET A 223 -11.15 14.72 -21.23
C MET A 223 -11.06 14.42 -22.74
N PRO A 224 -11.29 15.39 -23.63
CA PRO A 224 -11.10 15.18 -25.06
C PRO A 224 -9.68 14.66 -25.28
N ALA A 225 -9.56 13.52 -25.98
CA ALA A 225 -8.25 13.02 -26.36
C ALA A 225 -7.58 14.05 -27.27
N ASP A 226 -6.38 14.50 -26.89
CA ASP A 226 -5.57 15.37 -27.72
C ASP A 226 -5.17 14.59 -29.00
N PRO A 227 -5.55 15.05 -30.20
CA PRO A 227 -5.23 14.39 -31.46
C PRO A 227 -3.71 14.36 -31.75
N ASP A 228 -2.90 15.14 -31.02
CA ASP A 228 -1.43 15.12 -31.12
C ASP A 228 -0.76 14.35 -29.96
N ALA A 229 -1.54 13.67 -29.11
CA ALA A 229 -0.98 12.82 -28.06
C ALA A 229 -0.15 11.67 -28.66
N PHE A 230 0.89 11.24 -27.95
CA PHE A 230 1.85 10.20 -28.31
C PHE A 230 1.25 8.80 -28.66
N GLY A 231 -0.07 8.64 -28.63
CA GLY A 231 -0.81 7.45 -29.05
C GLY A 231 -1.84 7.67 -30.17
N ALA A 232 -1.88 8.86 -30.79
CA ALA A 232 -2.84 9.22 -31.84
C ALA A 232 -2.43 8.75 -33.26
N GLY A 233 -1.19 8.26 -33.43
CA GLY A 233 -0.76 7.61 -34.66
C GLY A 233 -1.38 6.22 -34.81
N GLU A 234 -1.79 5.86 -36.03
CA GLU A 234 -2.18 4.50 -36.38
C GLU A 234 -1.06 3.53 -35.98
N ARG A 235 -1.36 2.56 -35.10
CA ARG A 235 -0.38 1.55 -34.69
C ARG A 235 0.09 0.80 -35.92
N PRO A 236 1.40 0.76 -36.21
CA PRO A 236 1.93 -0.10 -37.26
C PRO A 236 1.58 -1.55 -36.90
N GLN A 237 0.82 -2.23 -37.77
CA GLN A 237 0.56 -3.66 -37.63
C GLN A 237 1.82 -4.43 -38.00
N THR A 238 2.77 -4.53 -37.08
CA THR A 238 3.85 -5.51 -37.20
C THR A 238 3.28 -6.90 -36.91
N PRO A 239 3.35 -7.86 -37.85
CA PRO A 239 2.91 -9.22 -37.58
C PRO A 239 3.76 -9.78 -36.44
N ALA A 240 3.09 -10.26 -35.38
CA ALA A 240 3.75 -10.89 -34.26
C ALA A 240 4.59 -12.08 -34.77
N ARG A 241 5.91 -12.01 -34.61
CA ARG A 241 6.78 -13.16 -34.85
C ARG A 241 6.50 -14.19 -33.75
N LEU A 242 5.62 -15.14 -34.04
CA LEU A 242 5.49 -16.39 -33.29
C LEU A 242 6.86 -17.05 -33.20
N ARG A 243 7.40 -17.17 -31.98
CA ARG A 243 8.61 -17.98 -31.74
C ARG A 243 8.23 -19.43 -32.03
N LYS A 244 8.93 -20.08 -32.97
CA LYS A 244 8.77 -21.51 -33.19
C LYS A 244 9.22 -22.26 -31.92
N PRO A 245 8.46 -23.26 -31.45
CA PRO A 245 8.89 -24.08 -30.33
C PRO A 245 10.19 -24.82 -30.68
N PRO A 246 11.05 -25.10 -29.70
CA PRO A 246 12.27 -25.87 -29.93
C PRO A 246 11.89 -27.27 -30.43
N GLN A 247 12.50 -27.69 -31.54
CA GLN A 247 12.38 -29.06 -32.03
C GLN A 247 12.91 -30.02 -30.96
N PRO A 248 12.22 -31.15 -30.69
CA PRO A 248 12.77 -32.17 -29.82
C PRO A 248 14.07 -32.69 -30.43
N ALA A 249 15.10 -32.80 -29.60
CA ALA A 249 16.34 -33.46 -29.97
C ALA A 249 16.04 -34.93 -30.25
N GLU A 250 16.38 -35.41 -31.45
CA GLU A 250 16.46 -36.85 -31.73
C GLU A 250 17.62 -37.43 -30.92
N GLY A 251 17.30 -38.41 -30.07
CA GLY A 251 18.23 -39.21 -29.27
C GLY A 251 17.51 -40.41 -28.70
#